data_AF-A0A9X2VLJ1-F1
#
_entry.id   AF-A0A9X2VLJ1-F1
#
_cell.length_a   1.000
_cell.length_b   1.000
_cell.length_c   1.000
_cell.angle_alpha   90.00
_cell.angle_beta   90.00
_cell.angle_gamma   90.00
#
_symmetry.space_group_name_H-M   'P 1'
#
loop_
_entity.id
_entity.type
_entity.pdbx_description
1 polymer ?
#
loop_
_entity_poly.entity_id
_entity_poly.type
_entity_poly.pdbx_seq_one_letter_code
_entity_poly.pdbx_strand_id
1 'polypeptide(L)'
;MDKRTTARLWFGATALVVLVGLVVQMVLSGTSGRGDSVGARLFTMYCFFTVQSNVIVCVTTGLLAANPNRPSTVFRVFRLAGLVGIAVTGIVFHLALAGLQELQGYAALADFLLHTASPLLTVVGWLLFGPRAPAGARVVLLSLVFPLAWLVFTLVRGPFADFYPYPFLDVRVLGYPAVLVNCVVVGLLFGALAAGAVALDRVLTRATGPAGSRSARSGS
;
A
#
# COMPACT_ATOMS: atom_id res chain seq x y z
N MET A 1 1.55 -3.99 29.35
CA MET A 1 1.26 -2.79 28.53
C MET A 1 -0.17 -2.90 28.03
N ASP A 2 -0.93 -1.80 28.01
CA ASP A 2 -2.30 -1.85 27.50
C ASP A 2 -2.33 -2.00 25.96
N LYS A 3 -3.44 -2.52 25.42
CA LYS A 3 -3.59 -2.79 23.98
C LYS A 3 -3.36 -1.54 23.13
N ARG A 4 -3.70 -0.36 23.67
CA ARG A 4 -3.53 0.93 23.00
C ARG A 4 -2.06 1.30 22.85
N THR A 5 -1.25 1.13 23.89
CA THR A 5 0.19 1.41 23.84
C THR A 5 0.88 0.46 22.87
N THR A 6 0.54 -0.84 22.91
CA THR A 6 1.08 -1.83 21.95
C THR A 6 0.73 -1.46 20.50
N ALA A 7 -0.51 -1.05 20.23
CA ALA A 7 -0.91 -0.60 18.90
C ALA A 7 -0.11 0.61 18.42
N ARG A 8 0.08 1.62 19.29
CA ARG A 8 0.86 2.83 18.96
C ARG A 8 2.30 2.48 18.61
N LEU A 9 2.92 1.61 19.40
CA LEU A 9 4.30 1.17 19.16
C LEU A 9 4.42 0.36 17.87
N TRP A 10 3.47 -0.54 17.60
CA TRP A 10 3.45 -1.28 16.34
C TRP A 10 3.38 -0.35 15.14
N PHE A 11 2.44 0.60 15.15
CA PHE A 11 2.30 1.56 14.06
C PHE A 11 3.50 2.49 13.93
N GLY A 12 4.10 2.90 15.06
CA GLY A 12 5.33 3.70 15.06
C GLY A 12 6.52 2.94 14.48
N ALA A 13 6.70 1.68 14.88
CA ALA A 13 7.75 0.81 14.34
C ALA A 13 7.54 0.53 12.84
N THR A 14 6.30 0.29 12.42
CA THR A 14 5.95 0.12 11.00
C THR A 14 6.32 1.38 10.21
N ALA A 15 5.90 2.56 10.68
CA ALA A 15 6.21 3.84 10.03
C ALA A 15 7.72 4.07 9.91
N LEU A 16 8.48 3.73 10.96
CA LEU A 16 9.94 3.84 10.97
C LEU A 16 10.59 2.88 9.95
N VAL A 17 10.16 1.61 9.92
CA VAL A 17 10.65 0.62 8.94
C VAL A 17 10.42 1.11 7.51
N VAL A 18 9.20 1.61 7.22
CA VAL A 18 8.88 2.15 5.90
C VAL A 18 9.71 3.38 5.58
N LEU A 19 9.88 4.30 6.55
CA LEU A 19 10.66 5.51 6.37
C LEU A 19 12.13 5.19 6.07
N VAL A 20 12.73 4.25 6.80
CA VAL A 20 14.11 3.80 6.54
C VAL A 20 14.22 3.22 5.13
N GLY A 21 13.30 2.33 4.73
CA GLY A 21 13.29 1.79 3.36
C GLY A 21 13.21 2.88 2.30
N LEU A 22 12.31 3.86 2.47
CA LEU A 22 12.14 4.98 1.54
C LEU A 22 13.39 5.87 1.47
N VAL A 23 14.02 6.17 2.61
CA VAL A 23 15.23 6.99 2.68
C VAL A 23 16.40 6.26 2.01
N VAL A 24 16.61 4.97 2.31
CA VAL A 24 17.66 4.19 1.66
C VAL A 24 17.44 4.14 0.16
N GLN A 25 16.22 3.85 -0.31
CA GLN A 25 15.88 3.86 -1.74
C GLN A 25 16.12 5.24 -2.39
N MET A 26 15.76 6.32 -1.69
CA MET A 26 15.96 7.70 -2.17
C MET A 26 17.44 8.03 -2.31
N VAL A 27 18.27 7.70 -1.31
CA VAL A 27 19.71 7.93 -1.36
C VAL A 27 20.35 7.14 -2.49
N LEU A 28 20.00 5.85 -2.65
CA LEU A 28 20.48 5.02 -3.74
C LEU A 28 20.06 5.56 -5.11
N SER A 29 18.79 5.94 -5.28
CA SER A 29 18.29 6.52 -6.54
C SER A 29 18.96 7.87 -6.84
N GLY A 30 19.21 8.68 -5.81
CA GLY A 30 19.88 9.97 -5.92
C GLY A 30 21.36 9.88 -6.28
N THR A 31 22.05 8.78 -5.95
CA THR A 31 23.51 8.65 -6.10
C THR A 31 23.96 7.68 -7.19
N SER A 32 23.08 6.81 -7.68
CA SER A 32 23.45 5.68 -8.56
C SER A 32 23.63 6.01 -10.05
N GLY A 33 23.21 7.19 -10.53
CA GLY A 33 23.22 7.49 -11.98
C GLY A 33 24.30 8.47 -12.43
N ARG A 34 24.96 8.13 -13.54
CA ARG A 34 25.79 9.05 -14.34
C ARG A 34 24.98 9.51 -15.55
N GLY A 35 24.90 10.82 -15.80
CA GLY A 35 24.24 11.39 -16.99
C GLY A 35 22.93 12.16 -16.69
N ASP A 36 22.06 11.62 -15.85
CA ASP A 36 20.80 12.29 -15.48
C ASP A 36 20.98 13.28 -14.31
N SER A 37 20.04 14.21 -14.17
CA SER A 37 19.95 15.04 -12.96
C SER A 37 19.46 14.22 -11.75
N VAL A 38 19.82 14.62 -10.53
CA VAL A 38 19.28 14.02 -9.29
C VAL A 38 17.75 14.08 -9.29
N GLY A 39 17.18 15.22 -9.71
CA GLY A 39 15.72 15.40 -9.77
C GLY A 39 15.04 14.39 -10.71
N ALA A 40 15.62 14.15 -11.89
CA ALA A 40 15.07 13.17 -12.83
C ALA A 40 15.07 11.75 -12.25
N ARG A 41 16.16 11.33 -11.57
CA ARG A 41 16.23 10.01 -10.93
C ARG A 41 15.23 9.84 -9.79
N LEU A 42 15.09 10.86 -8.95
CA LEU A 42 14.11 10.86 -7.87
C LEU A 42 12.67 10.86 -8.41
N PHE A 43 12.42 11.53 -9.53
CA PHE A 43 11.13 11.49 -10.20
C PHE A 43 10.82 10.10 -10.80
N THR A 44 11.81 9.44 -11.41
CA THR A 44 11.69 8.05 -11.86
C THR A 44 11.38 7.12 -10.70
N MET A 45 12.08 7.25 -9.56
CA MET A 45 11.76 6.52 -8.33
C MET A 45 10.32 6.77 -7.89
N TYR A 46 9.86 8.02 -7.89
CA TYR A 46 8.49 8.37 -7.49
C TYR A 46 7.41 7.77 -8.40
N CYS A 47 7.73 7.49 -9.67
CA CYS A 47 6.78 6.87 -10.62
C CYS A 47 6.40 5.43 -10.25
N PHE A 48 7.14 4.75 -9.36
CA PHE A 48 6.79 3.41 -8.90
C PHE A 48 5.61 3.42 -7.93
N PHE A 49 4.61 2.56 -8.18
CA PHE A 49 3.48 2.37 -7.27
C PHE A 49 3.92 1.92 -5.87
N THR A 50 5.00 1.12 -5.80
CA THR A 50 5.66 0.71 -4.56
C THR A 50 6.01 1.92 -3.69
N VAL A 51 6.62 2.95 -4.27
CA VAL A 51 7.08 4.13 -3.52
C VAL A 51 5.89 4.92 -3.02
N GLN A 52 4.90 5.18 -3.89
CA GLN A 52 3.71 5.94 -3.52
C GLN A 52 2.86 5.22 -2.45
N SER A 53 2.66 3.90 -2.58
CA SER A 53 1.94 3.10 -1.58
C SER A 53 2.67 3.08 -0.24
N ASN A 54 4.00 2.94 -0.23
CA ASN A 54 4.80 3.03 1.00
C ASN A 54 4.74 4.42 1.64
N VAL A 55 4.74 5.51 0.87
CA VAL A 55 4.53 6.87 1.42
C VAL A 55 3.18 6.98 2.13
N ILE A 56 2.10 6.49 1.51
CA ILE A 56 0.76 6.48 2.11
C ILE A 56 0.76 5.64 3.40
N VAL A 57 1.40 4.47 3.38
CA VAL A 57 1.53 3.60 4.56
C VAL A 57 2.31 4.30 5.68
N CYS A 58 3.48 4.86 5.38
CA CYS A 58 4.32 5.58 6.35
C CYS A 58 3.53 6.69 7.05
N VAL A 59 2.84 7.53 6.27
CA VAL A 59 2.01 8.62 6.81
C VAL A 59 0.85 8.06 7.63
N THR A 60 0.06 7.14 7.08
CA THR A 60 -1.16 6.67 7.76
C THR A 60 -0.85 5.87 9.03
N THR A 61 0.21 5.06 9.04
CA THR A 61 0.67 4.36 10.24
C THR A 61 1.28 5.32 11.26
N GLY A 62 2.08 6.30 10.83
CA GLY A 62 2.58 7.36 11.72
C GLY A 62 1.45 8.14 12.41
N LEU A 63 0.38 8.46 11.67
CA LEU A 63 -0.81 9.09 12.23
C LEU A 63 -1.55 8.19 13.24
N LEU A 64 -1.57 6.87 13.04
CA LEU A 64 -2.13 5.91 14.00
C LEU A 64 -1.25 5.74 15.24
N ALA A 65 0.07 5.84 15.10
CA ALA A 65 1.00 5.85 16.23
C ALA A 65 0.73 7.05 17.16
N ALA A 66 0.41 8.21 16.58
CA ALA A 66 0.02 9.41 17.33
C ALA A 66 -1.40 9.31 17.91
N ASN A 67 -2.37 8.83 17.13
CA ASN A 67 -3.76 8.65 17.56
C ASN A 67 -4.43 7.43 16.88
N PRO A 68 -4.53 6.27 17.56
CA PRO A 68 -5.13 5.07 17.00
C PRO A 68 -6.62 5.20 16.64
N ASN A 69 -7.34 6.14 17.25
CA ASN A 69 -8.78 6.34 17.09
C ASN A 69 -9.11 7.53 16.18
N ARG A 70 -8.20 7.91 15.27
CA ARG A 70 -8.32 9.12 14.45
C ARG A 70 -9.64 9.16 13.65
N PRO A 71 -10.55 10.12 13.92
CA PRO A 71 -11.78 10.26 13.15
C PRO A 71 -11.53 11.17 11.93
N SER A 72 -11.42 10.59 10.73
CA SER A 72 -11.36 11.37 9.49
C SER A 72 -11.68 10.51 8.27
N THR A 73 -12.60 10.96 7.43
CA THR A 73 -12.92 10.29 6.16
C THR A 73 -11.73 10.29 5.22
N VAL A 74 -11.00 11.41 5.12
CA VAL A 74 -9.78 11.52 4.29
C VAL A 74 -8.73 10.51 4.76
N PHE A 75 -8.49 10.44 6.07
CA PHE A 75 -7.58 9.43 6.64
C PHE A 75 -8.02 8.01 6.29
N ARG A 76 -9.32 7.69 6.42
CA ARG A 76 -9.85 6.36 6.10
C ARG A 76 -9.68 6.00 4.62
N VAL A 77 -9.85 6.97 3.72
CA VAL A 77 -9.61 6.81 2.27
C VAL A 77 -8.15 6.43 2.02
N PHE A 78 -7.21 7.23 2.52
CA PHE A 78 -5.78 6.94 2.34
C PHE A 78 -5.34 5.67 3.08
N ARG A 79 -5.90 5.39 4.25
CA ARG A 79 -5.57 4.16 4.99
C ARG A 79 -5.99 2.92 4.23
N LEU A 80 -7.18 2.92 3.64
CA LEU A 80 -7.67 1.81 2.80
C LEU A 80 -6.86 1.71 1.50
N ALA A 81 -6.63 2.82 0.81
CA ALA A 81 -5.82 2.86 -0.40
C ALA A 81 -4.39 2.34 -0.16
N GLY A 82 -3.77 2.78 0.94
CA GLY A 82 -2.44 2.32 1.35
C GLY A 82 -2.41 0.86 1.79
N LEU A 83 -3.43 0.38 2.52
CA LEU A 83 -3.51 -1.03 2.93
C LEU A 83 -3.65 -1.97 1.74
N VAL A 84 -4.58 -1.68 0.82
CA VAL A 84 -4.77 -2.50 -0.37
C VAL A 84 -3.59 -2.37 -1.31
N GLY A 85 -3.12 -1.14 -1.52
CA GLY A 85 -1.96 -0.84 -2.36
C GLY A 85 -0.71 -1.57 -1.88
N ILE A 86 -0.39 -1.54 -0.58
CA ILE A 86 0.81 -2.20 -0.05
C ILE A 86 0.69 -3.73 -0.07
N ALA A 87 -0.52 -4.28 0.10
CA ALA A 87 -0.76 -5.71 -0.07
C ALA A 87 -0.54 -6.15 -1.52
N VAL A 88 -1.06 -5.38 -2.49
CA VAL A 88 -0.78 -5.61 -3.93
C VAL A 88 0.71 -5.50 -4.21
N THR A 89 1.38 -4.46 -3.69
CA THR A 89 2.84 -4.28 -3.83
C THR A 89 3.59 -5.53 -3.40
N GLY A 90 3.32 -6.05 -2.20
CA GLY A 90 3.99 -7.27 -1.71
C GLY A 90 3.67 -8.49 -2.57
N ILE A 91 2.39 -8.73 -2.90
CA ILE A 91 1.97 -9.89 -3.68
C ILE A 91 2.57 -9.86 -5.09
N VAL A 92 2.42 -8.76 -5.82
CA VAL A 92 2.93 -8.63 -7.19
C VAL A 92 4.45 -8.71 -7.19
N PHE A 93 5.13 -8.11 -6.21
CA PHE A 93 6.57 -8.22 -6.12
C PHE A 93 7.04 -9.67 -6.01
N HIS A 94 6.53 -10.42 -5.02
CA HIS A 94 6.97 -11.79 -4.77
C HIS A 94 6.57 -12.78 -5.88
N LEU A 95 5.48 -12.50 -6.60
CA LEU A 95 5.02 -13.38 -7.68
C LEU A 95 5.62 -13.04 -9.05
N ALA A 96 5.96 -11.78 -9.31
CA ALA A 96 6.30 -11.32 -10.66
C ALA A 96 7.63 -10.57 -10.78
N LEU A 97 8.20 -10.04 -9.69
CA LEU A 97 9.33 -9.11 -9.75
C LEU A 97 10.58 -9.56 -8.97
N ALA A 98 10.42 -10.33 -7.88
CA ALA A 98 11.51 -10.63 -6.94
C ALA A 98 12.73 -11.31 -7.59
N GLY A 99 12.52 -12.12 -8.64
CA GLY A 99 13.59 -12.82 -9.35
C GLY A 99 14.19 -12.07 -10.54
N LEU A 100 13.79 -10.81 -10.78
CA LEU A 100 14.23 -10.07 -11.97
C LEU A 100 15.58 -9.36 -11.79
N GLN A 101 16.00 -9.11 -10.55
CA GLN A 101 17.26 -8.42 -10.26
C GLN A 101 17.97 -9.05 -9.07
N GLU A 102 19.27 -9.27 -9.22
CA GLU A 102 20.17 -9.66 -8.12
C GLU A 102 20.62 -8.39 -7.39
N LEU A 103 20.02 -8.11 -6.24
CA LEU A 103 20.33 -6.95 -5.40
C LEU A 103 21.28 -7.33 -4.27
N GLN A 104 22.19 -6.42 -3.94
CA GLN A 104 23.15 -6.59 -2.83
C GLN A 104 23.22 -5.35 -1.94
N GLY A 105 23.75 -5.54 -0.72
CA GLY A 105 23.99 -4.45 0.23
C GLY A 105 22.73 -3.63 0.55
N TYR A 106 22.86 -2.31 0.50
CA TYR A 106 21.76 -1.40 0.82
C TYR A 106 20.59 -1.47 -0.18
N ALA A 107 20.83 -1.90 -1.42
CA ALA A 107 19.75 -2.08 -2.39
C ALA A 107 18.85 -3.27 -2.00
N ALA A 108 19.46 -4.40 -1.62
CA ALA A 108 18.71 -5.55 -1.09
C ALA A 108 17.96 -5.20 0.21
N LEU A 109 18.55 -4.37 1.07
CA LEU A 109 17.87 -3.88 2.27
C LEU A 109 16.64 -3.03 1.91
N ALA A 110 16.78 -2.03 1.03
CA ALA A 110 15.65 -1.18 0.63
C ALA A 110 14.53 -2.01 -0.01
N ASP A 111 14.90 -2.96 -0.87
CA ASP A 111 13.96 -3.87 -1.52
C ASP A 111 13.18 -4.71 -0.50
N PHE A 112 13.88 -5.37 0.43
CA PHE A 112 13.26 -6.14 1.51
C PHE A 112 12.31 -5.28 2.36
N LEU A 113 12.74 -4.08 2.77
CA LEU A 113 11.94 -3.21 3.63
C LEU A 113 10.66 -2.75 2.93
N LEU A 114 10.75 -2.38 1.65
CA LEU A 114 9.64 -1.79 0.89
C LEU A 114 8.69 -2.81 0.26
N HIS A 115 9.18 -4.01 -0.09
CA HIS A 115 8.39 -5.04 -0.76
C HIS A 115 8.02 -6.23 0.14
N THR A 116 8.63 -6.36 1.32
CA THR A 116 8.34 -7.48 2.23
C THR A 116 7.96 -7.00 3.63
N ALA A 117 8.87 -6.31 4.33
CA ALA A 117 8.63 -5.93 5.72
C ALA A 117 7.44 -4.97 5.87
N SER A 118 7.39 -3.91 5.06
CA SER A 118 6.31 -2.91 5.06
C SER A 118 4.93 -3.52 4.78
N PRO A 119 4.73 -4.31 3.70
CA PRO A 119 3.46 -5.02 3.48
C PRO A 119 3.04 -5.89 4.66
N LEU A 120 3.93 -6.74 5.17
CA LEU A 120 3.61 -7.66 6.26
C LEU A 120 3.26 -6.92 7.55
N LEU A 121 4.08 -5.97 7.98
CA LEU A 121 3.84 -5.17 9.19
C LEU A 121 2.53 -4.38 9.09
N THR A 122 2.22 -3.85 7.91
CA THR A 122 1.00 -3.05 7.69
C THR A 122 -0.27 -3.91 7.73
N VAL A 123 -0.25 -5.07 7.08
CA VAL A 123 -1.39 -6.00 7.05
C VAL A 123 -1.59 -6.63 8.43
N VAL A 124 -0.52 -7.14 9.06
CA VAL A 124 -0.59 -7.70 10.41
C VAL A 124 -1.04 -6.64 11.42
N GLY A 125 -0.51 -5.42 11.34
CA GLY A 125 -0.92 -4.32 12.21
C GLY A 125 -2.39 -3.97 12.08
N TRP A 126 -2.92 -3.96 10.85
CA TRP A 126 -4.36 -3.79 10.61
C TRP A 126 -5.18 -4.95 11.19
N LEU A 127 -4.75 -6.20 10.95
CA LEU A 127 -5.43 -7.40 11.44
C LEU A 127 -5.47 -7.50 12.96
N LEU A 128 -4.44 -7.01 13.66
CA LEU A 128 -4.34 -7.06 15.12
C LEU A 128 -5.00 -5.84 15.78
N PHE A 129 -4.74 -4.63 15.27
CA PHE A 129 -5.04 -3.39 15.98
C PHE A 129 -6.12 -2.52 15.30
N GLY A 130 -6.43 -2.74 14.02
CA GLY A 130 -7.40 -1.93 13.27
C GLY A 130 -6.78 -0.67 12.65
N PRO A 131 -7.47 0.48 12.61
CA PRO A 131 -8.74 0.82 13.28
C PRO A 131 -9.96 0.07 12.74
N ARG A 132 -10.93 -0.25 13.62
CA ARG A 132 -12.13 -1.00 13.28
C ARG A 132 -13.30 -0.07 13.02
N ALA A 133 -13.51 0.26 11.74
CA ALA A 133 -14.67 1.01 11.29
C ALA A 133 -14.91 0.67 9.83
N PRO A 134 -15.84 -0.24 9.50
CA PRO A 134 -16.05 -0.72 8.14
C PRO A 134 -16.18 0.44 7.16
N ALA A 135 -15.37 0.43 6.12
CA ALA A 135 -15.42 1.47 5.10
C ALA A 135 -16.80 1.47 4.43
N GLY A 136 -17.45 2.64 4.40
CA GLY A 136 -18.65 2.83 3.60
C GLY A 136 -18.31 2.91 2.11
N ALA A 137 -19.29 2.77 1.23
CA ALA A 137 -19.10 2.78 -0.23
C ALA A 137 -18.32 4.01 -0.71
N ARG A 138 -18.58 5.19 -0.14
CA ARG A 138 -17.84 6.43 -0.44
C ARG A 138 -16.34 6.31 -0.18
N VAL A 139 -15.93 5.70 0.94
CA VAL A 139 -14.50 5.52 1.28
C VAL A 139 -13.85 4.55 0.32
N VAL A 140 -14.54 3.46 -0.03
CA VAL A 140 -14.06 2.47 -1.00
C VAL A 140 -13.86 3.13 -2.36
N LEU A 141 -14.88 3.81 -2.90
CA LEU A 141 -14.81 4.48 -4.20
C LEU A 141 -13.68 5.53 -4.24
N LEU A 142 -13.57 6.37 -3.20
CA LEU A 142 -12.50 7.37 -3.13
C LEU A 142 -11.11 6.72 -2.99
N SER A 143 -10.99 5.55 -2.37
CA SER A 143 -9.70 4.85 -2.25
C SER A 143 -9.19 4.32 -3.59
N LEU A 144 -10.08 4.06 -4.55
CA LEU A 144 -9.73 3.63 -5.91
C LEU A 144 -9.20 4.78 -6.78
N VAL A 145 -9.45 6.04 -6.42
CA VAL A 145 -8.96 7.19 -7.18
C VAL A 145 -7.43 7.18 -7.28
N PHE A 146 -6.75 6.88 -6.18
CA PHE A 146 -5.28 6.83 -6.13
C PHE A 146 -4.68 5.81 -7.12
N PRO A 147 -4.98 4.50 -7.05
CA PRO A 147 -4.39 3.52 -7.97
C PRO A 147 -4.80 3.74 -9.42
N LEU A 148 -6.04 4.19 -9.67
CA LEU A 148 -6.49 4.50 -11.04
C LEU A 148 -5.76 5.72 -11.62
N ALA A 149 -5.59 6.78 -10.83
CA ALA A 149 -4.84 7.96 -11.25
C ALA A 149 -3.37 7.61 -11.54
N TRP A 150 -2.74 6.78 -10.70
CA TRP A 150 -1.38 6.30 -10.93
C TRP A 150 -1.27 5.49 -12.23
N LEU A 151 -2.23 4.59 -12.48
CA LEU A 151 -2.24 3.77 -13.70
C LEU A 151 -2.41 4.62 -14.95
N VAL A 152 -3.39 5.53 -14.95
CA VAL A 152 -3.63 6.46 -16.07
C VAL A 152 -2.39 7.30 -16.32
N PHE A 153 -1.81 7.90 -15.26
CA PHE A 153 -0.58 8.67 -15.37
C PHE A 153 0.56 7.85 -16.00
N THR A 154 0.75 6.60 -15.54
CA THR A 154 1.81 5.72 -16.04
C THR A 154 1.64 5.39 -17.52
N LEU A 155 0.43 5.01 -17.94
CA LEU A 155 0.15 4.65 -19.33
C LEU A 155 0.16 5.83 -20.28
N VAL A 156 -0.25 7.02 -19.82
CA VAL A 156 -0.21 8.25 -20.62
C VAL A 156 1.22 8.76 -20.74
N ARG A 157 1.98 8.83 -19.64
CA ARG A 157 3.36 9.34 -19.64
C ARG A 157 4.33 8.40 -20.36
N GLY A 158 4.14 7.09 -20.22
CA GLY A 158 5.13 6.08 -20.60
C GLY A 158 5.69 6.21 -22.03
N PRO A 159 4.87 6.43 -23.08
CA PRO A 159 5.37 6.60 -24.44
C PRO A 159 6.18 7.89 -24.65
N PHE A 160 5.93 8.94 -23.88
CA PHE A 160 6.65 10.21 -24.00
C PHE A 160 7.95 10.24 -23.20
N ALA A 161 8.04 9.40 -22.16
CA ALA A 161 9.19 9.35 -21.26
C ALA A 161 10.08 8.13 -21.49
N ASP A 162 9.74 7.28 -22.46
CA ASP A 162 10.41 6.00 -22.73
C ASP A 162 10.66 5.17 -21.47
N PHE A 163 9.69 5.20 -20.55
CA PHE A 163 9.83 4.55 -19.25
C PHE A 163 8.50 4.05 -18.71
N TYR A 164 8.49 2.79 -18.32
CA TYR A 164 7.46 2.15 -17.53
C TYR A 164 8.06 1.60 -16.24
N PRO A 165 7.39 1.77 -15.08
CA PRO A 165 7.92 1.32 -13.80
C PRO A 165 7.96 -0.22 -13.69
N TYR A 166 7.19 -0.95 -14.49
CA TYR A 166 7.10 -2.40 -14.43
C TYR A 166 7.11 -3.03 -15.83
N PRO A 167 7.80 -4.16 -16.04
CA PRO A 167 7.83 -4.84 -17.34
C PRO A 167 6.44 -5.24 -17.85
N PHE A 168 5.55 -5.65 -16.94
CA PHE A 168 4.16 -6.02 -17.28
C PHE A 168 3.29 -4.82 -17.71
N LEU A 169 3.79 -3.59 -17.59
CA LEU A 169 3.13 -2.38 -18.10
C LEU A 169 3.82 -1.78 -19.33
N ASP A 170 4.96 -2.34 -19.77
CA ASP A 170 5.72 -1.74 -20.87
C ASP A 170 5.04 -2.00 -22.23
N VAL A 171 4.26 -1.03 -22.69
CA VAL A 171 3.54 -1.12 -23.97
C VAL A 171 4.48 -1.19 -25.17
N ARG A 172 5.73 -0.75 -25.03
CA ARG A 172 6.71 -0.77 -26.13
C ARG A 172 7.18 -2.18 -26.41
N VAL A 173 7.18 -3.02 -25.38
CA VAL A 173 7.57 -4.44 -25.45
C VAL A 173 6.35 -5.33 -25.69
N LEU A 174 5.26 -5.09 -24.96
CA LEU A 174 4.10 -5.99 -24.91
C LEU A 174 2.96 -5.57 -25.85
N GLY A 175 2.92 -4.31 -26.29
CA GLY A 175 1.77 -3.71 -26.95
C GLY A 175 0.58 -3.46 -26.01
N TYR A 176 -0.34 -2.61 -26.43
CA TYR A 176 -1.52 -2.25 -25.64
C TYR A 176 -2.42 -3.43 -25.25
N PRO A 177 -2.73 -4.42 -26.13
CA PRO A 177 -3.63 -5.50 -25.78
C PRO A 177 -3.16 -6.31 -24.56
N ALA A 178 -1.88 -6.72 -24.53
CA ALA A 178 -1.33 -7.48 -23.42
C ALA A 178 -1.24 -6.64 -22.14
N VAL A 179 -0.84 -5.37 -22.24
CA VAL A 179 -0.81 -4.46 -21.07
C VAL A 179 -2.22 -4.25 -20.50
N LEU A 180 -3.25 -4.13 -21.32
CA LEU A 180 -4.64 -4.01 -20.85
C LEU A 180 -5.09 -5.27 -20.08
N VAL A 181 -4.74 -6.47 -20.57
CA VAL A 181 -5.00 -7.73 -19.85
C VAL A 181 -4.29 -7.74 -18.48
N ASN A 182 -3.01 -7.37 -18.44
CA ASN A 182 -2.25 -7.29 -17.19
C ASN A 182 -2.89 -6.28 -16.21
N CYS A 183 -3.34 -5.13 -16.71
CA CYS A 183 -4.07 -4.13 -15.91
C CYS A 183 -5.36 -4.69 -15.33
N VAL A 184 -6.13 -5.47 -16.10
CA VAL A 184 -7.35 -6.13 -15.62
C VAL A 184 -7.04 -7.14 -14.53
N VAL A 185 -6.01 -8.00 -14.71
CA VAL A 185 -5.62 -9.01 -13.71
C VAL A 185 -5.22 -8.35 -12.39
N VAL A 186 -4.36 -7.32 -12.43
CA VAL A 186 -3.95 -6.59 -11.23
C VAL A 186 -5.13 -5.81 -10.63
N GLY A 187 -6.01 -5.25 -11.47
CA GLY A 187 -7.24 -4.58 -11.04
C GLY A 187 -8.21 -5.50 -10.30
N LEU A 188 -8.36 -6.75 -10.77
CA LEU A 188 -9.15 -7.78 -10.08
C LEU A 188 -8.54 -8.15 -8.74
N LEU A 189 -7.21 -8.31 -8.65
CA LEU A 189 -6.52 -8.51 -7.39
C LEU A 189 -6.77 -7.34 -6.42
N PHE A 190 -6.66 -6.10 -6.90
CA PHE A 190 -6.93 -4.91 -6.10
C PHE A 190 -8.38 -4.89 -5.59
N GLY A 191 -9.34 -5.16 -6.46
CA GLY A 191 -10.76 -5.24 -6.12
C GLY A 191 -11.07 -6.33 -5.09
N ALA A 192 -10.48 -7.52 -5.26
CA ALA A 192 -10.63 -8.64 -4.35
C ALA A 192 -10.07 -8.32 -2.96
N LEU A 193 -8.88 -7.73 -2.88
CA LEU A 193 -8.27 -7.32 -1.61
C LEU A 193 -9.04 -6.19 -0.94
N ALA A 194 -9.53 -5.20 -1.69
CA ALA A 194 -10.38 -4.14 -1.15
C ALA A 194 -11.69 -4.71 -0.58
N ALA A 195 -12.37 -5.58 -1.34
CA ALA A 195 -13.59 -6.23 -0.88
C ALA A 195 -13.35 -7.10 0.36
N GLY A 196 -12.26 -7.89 0.35
CA GLY A 196 -11.83 -8.72 1.47
C GLY A 196 -11.52 -7.90 2.72
N ALA A 197 -10.79 -6.78 2.58
CA ALA A 197 -10.50 -5.87 3.69
C ALA A 197 -11.77 -5.29 4.32
N VAL A 198 -12.70 -4.81 3.48
CA VAL A 198 -13.99 -4.28 3.94
C VAL A 198 -14.82 -5.36 4.63
N ALA A 199 -14.90 -6.56 4.06
CA ALA A 199 -15.65 -7.67 4.63
C ALA A 199 -15.06 -8.10 5.98
N LEU A 200 -13.74 -8.23 6.07
CA LEU A 200 -13.06 -8.64 7.28
C LEU A 200 -13.20 -7.59 8.39
N ASP A 201 -13.12 -6.30 8.06
CA ASP A 201 -13.40 -5.23 9.03
C ASP A 201 -14.83 -5.30 9.56
N ARG A 202 -15.84 -5.64 8.74
CA ARG A 202 -17.22 -5.85 9.22
C ARG A 202 -17.32 -7.00 10.21
N VAL A 203 -16.66 -8.13 9.92
CA VAL A 203 -16.66 -9.30 10.80
C VAL A 203 -15.97 -8.97 12.13
N LEU A 204 -14.79 -8.36 12.08
CA LEU A 204 -13.99 -8.05 13.27
C LEU A 204 -14.61 -6.93 14.11
N THR A 205 -15.30 -5.98 13.49
CA THR A 205 -16.08 -4.95 14.22
C THR A 205 -17.27 -5.59 14.96
N ARG A 206 -17.97 -6.55 14.34
CA ARG A 206 -19.08 -7.27 15.00
C ARG A 206 -18.60 -8.12 16.18
N ALA A 207 -17.46 -8.79 16.02
CA ALA A 207 -16.88 -9.63 17.08
C ALA A 207 -16.36 -8.82 18.29
N THR A 208 -16.06 -7.54 18.10
CA THR A 208 -15.55 -6.64 19.14
C THR A 208 -16.60 -5.65 19.68
N GLY A 209 -17.83 -5.66 19.14
CA GLY A 209 -18.94 -4.86 19.64
C GLY A 209 -19.52 -5.42 20.96
N PRO A 210 -20.16 -4.58 21.80
CA PRO A 210 -20.68 -5.01 23.10
C PRO A 210 -21.70 -6.15 22.95
N ALA A 211 -21.44 -7.27 23.63
CA ALA A 211 -22.25 -8.51 23.60
C ALA A 211 -23.65 -8.39 24.25
N GLY A 212 -24.21 -7.18 24.37
CA GLY A 212 -25.32 -6.89 25.29
C GLY A 212 -26.73 -6.78 24.69
N SER A 213 -26.97 -6.99 23.39
CA SER A 213 -28.30 -6.76 22.79
C SER A 213 -29.02 -8.00 22.25
N ARG A 214 -28.47 -9.21 22.44
CA ARG A 214 -29.09 -10.45 21.95
C ARG A 214 -30.02 -11.16 22.94
N SER A 215 -30.08 -10.79 24.22
CA SER A 215 -30.95 -11.46 25.20
C SER A 215 -32.30 -10.77 25.48
N ALA A 216 -32.61 -9.63 24.86
CA ALA A 216 -33.83 -8.87 25.16
C ALA A 216 -34.99 -9.09 24.17
N ARG A 217 -34.91 -10.08 23.26
CA ARG A 217 -35.96 -10.36 22.25
C ARG A 217 -36.64 -11.72 22.38
N SER A 218 -36.41 -12.46 23.48
CA SER A 218 -37.08 -13.75 23.74
C SER A 218 -38.01 -13.72 24.95
N GLY A 219 -38.46 -12.53 25.37
CA GLY A 219 -39.33 -12.36 26.53
C GLY A 219 -40.29 -11.20 26.34
N SER A 220 -41.27 -11.38 25.44
CA SER A 220 -42.52 -10.60 25.40
C SER A 220 -43.58 -11.41 24.69
#